data_AF-G8X771-F1
#
_entry.id   AF-G8X771-F1
#
_cell.length_a   1.000
_cell.length_b   1.000
_cell.length_c   1.000
_cell.angle_alpha   90.00
_cell.angle_beta   90.00
_cell.angle_gamma   90.00
#
_symmetry.space_group_name_H-M   'P 1'
#
loop_
_entity.id
_entity.type
_entity.pdbx_description
1 polymer ?
#
loop_
_entity_poly.entity_id
_entity_poly.type
_entity_poly.pdbx_seq_one_letter_code
_entity_poly.pdbx_strand_id
1 'polypeptide(L)'
;MKFYILFLFFIKGFSQDPCSRFAIVSSNLQTEQQKEELRQYLDRAKDAIKEFISTNGGACVDVIRVKMLLSSKGFSVGEGATFAYWKWRYPQYESFNHTAVTIIFKGKELVLDPTHKQFRGVDPLDEDIICLPAKDWMNELVTRTKGQNPVLDHQLRSGESLYTFVCPECTKPKLSEQQKKAIEEFDKLDDIRLKVDVRREVSDRRRERCIIF
;
A
#
# COMPACT_ATOMS: atom_id res chain seq x y z
N MET A 1 5.30 -31.26 36.97
CA MET A 1 4.63 -30.30 36.07
C MET A 1 5.68 -29.30 35.58
N LYS A 2 5.98 -29.27 34.29
CA LYS A 2 6.89 -28.27 33.69
C LYS A 2 6.05 -27.15 33.10
N PHE A 3 6.14 -25.96 33.67
CA PHE A 3 5.54 -24.75 33.10
C PHE A 3 6.44 -24.27 31.96
N TYR A 4 5.95 -24.39 30.73
CA TYR A 4 6.56 -23.69 29.60
C TYR A 4 6.05 -22.25 29.64
N ILE A 5 6.92 -21.35 30.12
CA ILE A 5 6.73 -19.91 29.93
C ILE A 5 6.95 -19.66 28.43
N LEU A 6 5.85 -19.49 27.70
CA LEU A 6 5.89 -19.03 26.32
C LEU A 6 6.32 -17.55 26.36
N PHE A 7 7.60 -17.30 26.14
CA PHE A 7 8.08 -15.96 25.80
C PHE A 7 7.48 -15.58 24.45
N LEU A 8 6.39 -14.81 24.48
CA LEU A 8 5.93 -14.08 23.32
C LEU A 8 7.01 -13.06 22.98
N PHE A 9 7.81 -13.38 21.95
CA PHE A 9 8.66 -12.41 21.30
C PHE A 9 7.77 -11.30 20.73
N PHE A 10 7.65 -10.20 21.46
CA PHE A 10 7.29 -8.91 20.88
C PHE A 10 8.43 -8.52 19.92
N ILE A 11 8.38 -9.07 18.71
CA ILE A 11 8.93 -8.35 17.57
C ILE A 11 8.26 -6.97 17.65
N LYS A 12 9.04 -5.89 17.51
CA LYS A 12 8.54 -4.52 17.29
C LYS A 12 7.77 -4.42 15.95
N GLY A 13 6.81 -5.30 15.73
CA GLY A 13 5.84 -5.23 14.67
C GLY A 13 4.69 -4.40 15.20
N PHE A 14 4.32 -3.35 14.48
CA PHE A 14 3.04 -2.69 14.64
C PHE A 14 1.96 -3.76 14.82
N SER A 15 1.31 -3.78 15.99
CA SER A 15 0.13 -4.62 16.15
C SER A 15 -0.90 -4.13 15.14
N GLN A 16 -1.47 -5.05 14.37
CA GLN A 16 -2.36 -4.78 13.24
C GLN A 16 -3.82 -4.85 13.67
N ASP A 17 -4.10 -4.95 14.97
CA ASP A 17 -5.45 -5.09 15.49
C ASP A 17 -6.08 -3.70 15.76
N PRO A 18 -7.41 -3.57 15.66
CA PRO A 18 -8.11 -2.29 15.85
C PRO A 18 -7.86 -1.63 17.21
N CYS A 19 -7.63 -2.40 18.28
CA CYS A 19 -7.38 -1.84 19.61
C CYS A 19 -6.03 -1.13 19.66
N SER A 20 -4.99 -1.70 19.04
CA SER A 20 -3.68 -1.06 18.96
C SER A 20 -3.68 0.23 18.15
N ARG A 21 -4.40 0.28 17.02
CA ARG A 21 -4.57 1.51 16.24
C ARG A 21 -5.31 2.57 17.02
N PHE A 22 -6.39 2.19 17.72
CA PHE A 22 -7.10 3.13 18.58
C PHE A 22 -6.21 3.67 19.70
N ALA A 23 -5.33 2.85 20.28
CA ALA A 23 -4.34 3.31 21.26
C ALA A 23 -3.38 4.36 20.68
N ILE A 24 -2.94 4.20 19.42
CA ILE A 24 -2.10 5.19 18.72
C ILE A 24 -2.87 6.51 18.55
N VAL A 25 -4.08 6.45 18.02
CA VAL A 25 -4.91 7.64 17.72
C VAL A 25 -5.30 8.38 19.01
N SER A 26 -5.59 7.64 20.07
CA SER A 26 -6.00 8.19 21.37
C SER A 26 -4.84 8.55 22.30
N SER A 27 -3.58 8.31 21.92
CA SER A 27 -2.38 8.44 22.77
C SER A 27 -2.26 9.77 23.53
N ASN A 28 -2.63 10.90 22.91
CA ASN A 28 -2.56 12.22 23.55
C ASN A 28 -3.87 12.68 24.21
N LEU A 29 -4.87 11.80 24.35
CA LEU A 29 -6.13 12.11 25.04
C LEU A 29 -6.00 11.73 26.52
N GLN A 30 -6.33 12.68 27.40
CA GLN A 30 -6.07 12.53 28.83
C GLN A 30 -7.25 11.93 29.60
N THR A 31 -8.47 12.03 29.05
CA THR A 31 -9.68 11.54 29.74
C THR A 31 -10.40 10.47 28.93
N GLU A 32 -11.09 9.55 29.62
CA GLU A 32 -11.92 8.54 28.97
C GLU A 32 -13.07 9.16 28.17
N GLN A 33 -13.61 10.30 28.63
CA GLN A 33 -14.61 11.06 27.87
C GLN A 33 -14.05 11.51 26.51
N GLN A 34 -12.82 12.04 26.46
CA GLN A 34 -12.21 12.44 25.19
C GLN A 34 -11.99 11.24 24.26
N LYS A 35 -11.59 10.08 24.81
CA LYS A 35 -11.41 8.85 24.05
C LYS A 35 -12.75 8.35 23.48
N GLU A 36 -13.81 8.41 24.27
CA GLU A 36 -15.14 8.01 23.83
C GLU A 36 -15.70 8.96 22.76
N GLU A 37 -15.53 10.27 22.91
CA GLU A 37 -15.87 11.26 21.88
C GLU A 37 -15.12 10.98 20.57
N LEU A 38 -13.83 10.65 20.64
CA LEU A 38 -13.04 10.24 19.48
C LEU A 38 -13.60 8.96 18.87
N ARG A 39 -13.85 7.91 19.66
CA ARG A 39 -14.40 6.63 19.17
C ARG A 39 -15.70 6.86 18.41
N GLN A 40 -16.66 7.57 19.00
CA GLN A 40 -17.93 7.87 18.34
C GLN A 40 -17.76 8.70 17.07
N TYR A 41 -16.81 9.65 17.06
CA TYR A 41 -16.50 10.42 15.86
C TYR A 41 -15.94 9.54 14.73
N LEU A 42 -15.00 8.64 15.05
CA LEU A 42 -14.41 7.71 14.10
C LEU A 42 -15.45 6.71 13.58
N ASP A 43 -16.30 6.16 14.44
CA ASP A 43 -17.34 5.20 14.05
C ASP A 43 -18.32 5.83 13.06
N ARG A 44 -18.77 7.07 13.33
CA ARG A 44 -19.62 7.81 12.39
C ARG A 44 -18.90 8.10 11.06
N ALA A 45 -17.61 8.46 11.10
CA ALA A 45 -16.84 8.73 9.90
C ALA A 45 -16.63 7.48 9.05
N LYS A 46 -16.36 6.32 9.68
CA LYS A 46 -16.23 5.02 9.03
C LYS A 46 -17.56 4.58 8.40
N ASP A 47 -18.66 4.64 9.15
CA ASP A 47 -19.99 4.29 8.63
C ASP A 47 -20.40 5.17 7.44
N ALA A 48 -20.05 6.45 7.49
CA ALA A 48 -20.31 7.42 6.42
C ALA A 48 -19.70 7.04 5.06
N ILE A 49 -18.60 6.28 5.03
CA ILE A 49 -17.87 5.93 3.81
C ILE A 49 -17.78 4.42 3.55
N LYS A 50 -18.57 3.60 4.27
CA LYS A 50 -18.50 2.13 4.16
C LYS A 50 -18.77 1.60 2.75
N GLU A 51 -19.50 2.35 1.93
CA GLU A 51 -19.74 1.98 0.52
C GLU A 51 -18.47 2.00 -0.34
N PHE A 52 -17.39 2.64 0.12
CA PHE A 52 -16.10 2.71 -0.57
C PHE A 52 -15.12 1.61 -0.12
N ILE A 53 -15.54 0.70 0.76
CA ILE A 53 -14.70 -0.43 1.17
C ILE A 53 -14.36 -1.27 -0.06
N SER A 54 -13.07 -1.47 -0.31
CA SER A 54 -12.62 -2.24 -1.47
C SER A 54 -11.31 -2.98 -1.23
N THR A 55 -11.27 -4.20 -1.75
CA THR A 55 -10.08 -5.06 -1.82
C THR A 55 -9.46 -5.06 -3.22
N ASN A 56 -10.06 -4.37 -4.18
CA ASN A 56 -9.58 -4.33 -5.56
C ASN A 56 -8.39 -3.36 -5.69
N GLY A 57 -7.33 -3.82 -6.36
CA GLY A 57 -6.18 -2.97 -6.66
C GLY A 57 -6.57 -1.76 -7.50
N GLY A 58 -6.17 -0.57 -7.06
CA GLY A 58 -6.48 0.70 -7.74
C GLY A 58 -7.80 1.35 -7.31
N ALA A 59 -8.54 0.78 -6.36
CA ALA A 59 -9.78 1.37 -5.87
C ALA A 59 -9.59 2.73 -5.15
N CYS A 60 -8.36 3.06 -4.74
CA CYS A 60 -8.02 4.33 -4.10
C CYS A 60 -8.18 5.55 -5.03
N VAL A 61 -8.43 5.36 -6.33
CA VAL A 61 -8.69 6.46 -7.27
C VAL A 61 -9.99 7.23 -6.98
N ASP A 62 -10.96 6.59 -6.31
CA ASP A 62 -12.25 7.21 -5.94
C ASP A 62 -12.16 8.15 -4.71
N VAL A 63 -10.96 8.43 -4.22
CA VAL A 63 -10.74 9.17 -2.96
C VAL A 63 -11.37 10.57 -2.93
N ILE A 64 -11.54 11.23 -4.08
CA ILE A 64 -12.24 12.53 -4.16
C ILE A 64 -13.71 12.39 -3.78
N ARG A 65 -14.37 11.31 -4.21
CA ARG A 65 -15.77 11.04 -3.84
C ARG A 65 -15.91 10.80 -2.34
N VAL A 66 -14.96 10.08 -1.74
CA VAL A 66 -14.89 9.87 -0.28
C VAL A 66 -14.78 11.21 0.45
N LYS A 67 -13.88 12.09 0.00
CA LYS A 67 -13.70 13.43 0.58
C LYS A 67 -14.96 14.28 0.48
N MET A 68 -15.61 14.29 -0.69
CA MET A 68 -16.87 15.02 -0.89
C MET A 68 -17.99 14.49 0.00
N LEU A 69 -18.11 13.17 0.18
CA LEU A 69 -19.14 12.57 1.01
C LEU A 69 -18.94 12.86 2.50
N LEU A 70 -17.70 12.79 2.99
CA LEU A 70 -17.40 13.17 4.38
C LEU A 70 -17.72 14.65 4.62
N SER A 71 -17.31 15.52 3.70
CA SER A 71 -17.62 16.95 3.79
C SER A 71 -19.12 17.22 3.78
N SER A 72 -19.90 16.55 2.93
CA SER A 72 -21.36 16.75 2.85
C SER A 72 -22.09 16.22 4.09
N LYS A 73 -21.50 15.25 4.80
CA LYS A 73 -21.98 14.74 6.10
C LYS A 73 -21.52 15.58 7.30
N GLY A 74 -20.85 16.71 7.06
CA GLY A 74 -20.46 17.65 8.11
C GLY A 74 -19.16 17.29 8.84
N PHE A 75 -18.37 16.34 8.33
CA PHE A 75 -17.04 16.09 8.87
C PHE A 75 -16.06 17.16 8.42
N SER A 76 -15.17 17.57 9.33
CA SER A 76 -14.02 18.39 8.97
C SER A 76 -13.02 17.49 8.24
N VAL A 77 -12.82 17.73 6.95
CA VAL A 77 -11.90 16.97 6.08
C VAL A 77 -10.58 17.72 5.93
N GLY A 78 -9.47 16.99 5.99
CA GLY A 78 -8.13 17.54 5.88
C GLY A 78 -7.59 17.59 4.45
N GLU A 79 -6.26 17.76 4.36
CA GLU A 79 -5.54 17.85 3.09
C GLU A 79 -5.44 16.48 2.40
N GLY A 80 -5.48 15.41 3.20
CA GLY A 80 -5.30 14.03 2.79
C GLY A 80 -3.86 13.57 2.92
N ALA A 81 -3.60 12.31 2.58
CA ALA A 81 -2.25 11.78 2.58
C ALA A 81 -2.03 10.86 1.38
N THR A 82 -0.86 10.96 0.78
CA THR A 82 -0.41 10.09 -0.31
C THR A 82 1.00 9.62 -0.01
N PHE A 83 1.29 8.34 -0.21
CA PHE A 83 2.66 7.85 -0.13
C PHE A 83 3.02 6.98 -1.33
N ALA A 84 4.32 6.86 -1.57
CA ALA A 84 4.88 5.94 -2.54
C ALA A 84 5.99 5.13 -1.88
N TYR A 85 6.23 3.91 -2.37
CA TYR A 85 7.28 3.02 -1.88
C TYR A 85 7.84 2.16 -3.01
N TRP A 86 9.07 1.69 -2.82
CA TRP A 86 9.69 0.71 -3.71
C TRP A 86 9.32 -0.71 -3.31
N LYS A 87 9.02 -1.57 -4.28
CA LYS A 87 8.84 -3.01 -4.04
C LYS A 87 9.56 -3.81 -5.12
N TRP A 88 10.25 -4.86 -4.67
CA TRP A 88 10.87 -5.81 -5.59
C TRP A 88 9.78 -6.60 -6.33
N ARG A 89 9.75 -6.42 -7.65
CA ARG A 89 9.00 -7.22 -8.60
C ARG A 89 9.97 -7.69 -9.65
N TYR A 90 10.46 -8.91 -9.48
CA TYR A 90 11.45 -9.49 -10.38
C TYR A 90 11.09 -9.20 -11.85
N PRO A 91 12.04 -8.68 -12.64
CA PRO A 91 13.48 -8.53 -12.34
C PRO A 91 13.90 -7.18 -11.74
N GLN A 92 12.99 -6.30 -11.31
CA GLN A 92 13.34 -4.93 -10.92
C GLN A 92 12.60 -4.40 -9.68
N TYR A 93 13.01 -3.22 -9.22
CA TYR A 93 12.21 -2.46 -8.25
C TYR A 93 11.20 -1.59 -9.00
N GLU A 94 9.94 -1.72 -8.63
CA GLU A 94 8.84 -0.89 -9.11
C GLU A 94 8.36 0.03 -8.00
N SER A 95 7.93 1.24 -8.37
CA SER A 95 7.30 2.18 -7.45
C SER A 95 5.80 1.91 -7.40
N PHE A 96 5.26 1.84 -6.19
CA PHE A 96 3.83 1.75 -5.93
C PHE A 96 3.43 2.97 -5.11
N ASN A 97 2.17 3.38 -5.25
CA ASN A 97 1.62 4.47 -4.47
C ASN A 97 0.26 4.12 -3.88
N HIS A 98 -0.17 4.95 -2.94
CA HIS A 98 -1.47 4.85 -2.32
C HIS A 98 -1.87 6.20 -1.72
N THR A 99 -3.17 6.46 -1.70
CA THR A 99 -3.74 7.72 -1.22
C THR A 99 -4.99 7.46 -0.39
N ALA A 100 -5.24 8.32 0.59
CA ALA A 100 -6.44 8.26 1.39
C ALA A 100 -6.82 9.65 1.93
N VAL A 101 -8.12 9.84 2.15
CA VAL A 101 -8.66 11.06 2.75
C VAL A 101 -8.27 11.13 4.22
N THR A 102 -8.24 12.35 4.76
CA THR A 102 -8.09 12.59 6.18
C THR A 102 -9.30 13.32 6.75
N ILE A 103 -9.56 13.08 8.03
CA ILE A 103 -10.52 13.83 8.85
C ILE A 103 -9.77 14.56 9.96
N ILE A 104 -10.31 15.71 10.37
CA ILE A 104 -9.75 16.52 11.45
C ILE A 104 -10.63 16.36 12.69
N PHE A 105 -10.03 15.92 13.79
CA PHE A 105 -10.66 15.87 15.11
C PHE A 105 -9.84 16.68 16.11
N LYS A 106 -10.42 17.76 16.65
CA LYS A 106 -9.76 18.65 17.63
C LYS A 106 -8.33 19.06 17.20
N GLY A 107 -8.17 19.43 15.93
CA GLY A 107 -6.89 19.86 15.35
C GLY A 107 -5.93 18.72 14.98
N LYS A 108 -6.28 17.45 15.21
CA LYS A 108 -5.51 16.31 14.74
C LYS A 108 -6.06 15.79 13.43
N GLU A 109 -5.19 15.64 12.45
CA GLU A 109 -5.52 15.06 11.16
C GLU A 109 -5.23 13.56 11.15
N LEU A 110 -6.24 12.77 10.80
CA LEU A 110 -6.20 11.31 10.82
C LEU A 110 -6.62 10.79 9.45
N VAL A 111 -5.81 9.90 8.89
CA VAL A 111 -6.15 9.20 7.65
C VAL A 111 -7.35 8.29 7.90
N LEU A 112 -8.24 8.19 6.93
CA LEU A 112 -9.36 7.26 6.89
C LEU A 112 -9.30 6.52 5.55
N ASP A 113 -8.90 5.25 5.60
CA ASP A 113 -8.57 4.48 4.39
C ASP A 113 -9.48 3.24 4.25
N PRO A 114 -10.53 3.31 3.40
CA PRO A 114 -11.41 2.18 3.13
C PRO A 114 -10.84 1.18 2.12
N THR A 115 -9.64 1.42 1.59
CA THR A 115 -9.04 0.64 0.51
C THR A 115 -7.72 -0.02 0.90
N HIS A 116 -7.34 0.04 2.18
CA HIS A 116 -6.11 -0.57 2.70
C HIS A 116 -6.07 -2.10 2.51
N LYS A 117 -7.23 -2.76 2.34
CA LYS A 117 -7.30 -4.20 2.07
C LYS A 117 -6.93 -4.58 0.63
N GLN A 118 -6.68 -3.62 -0.26
CA GLN A 118 -6.19 -3.91 -1.61
C GLN A 118 -4.75 -4.49 -1.62
N PHE A 119 -4.02 -4.31 -0.52
CA PHE A 119 -2.69 -4.89 -0.37
C PHE A 119 -2.79 -6.39 -0.03
N ARG A 120 -2.01 -7.21 -0.71
CA ARG A 120 -1.96 -8.67 -0.43
C ARG A 120 -1.41 -8.94 0.96
N GLY A 121 -1.96 -9.97 1.62
CA GLY A 121 -1.48 -10.45 2.92
C GLY A 121 -2.10 -9.74 4.12
N VAL A 122 -3.21 -9.02 3.91
CA VAL A 122 -4.03 -8.48 5.01
C VAL A 122 -4.88 -9.61 5.61
N ASP A 123 -4.94 -9.65 6.94
CA ASP A 123 -5.82 -10.57 7.67
C ASP A 123 -7.29 -10.32 7.25
N PRO A 124 -8.04 -11.36 6.81
CA PRO A 124 -9.46 -11.22 6.51
C PRO A 124 -10.29 -10.64 7.67
N LEU A 125 -9.82 -10.80 8.92
CA LEU A 125 -10.47 -10.31 10.13
C LEU A 125 -10.00 -8.90 10.55
N ASP A 126 -9.10 -8.27 9.80
CA ASP A 126 -8.72 -6.87 10.04
C ASP A 126 -9.93 -5.95 9.82
N GLU A 127 -9.93 -4.77 10.42
CA GLU A 127 -11.01 -3.79 10.20
C GLU A 127 -11.12 -3.38 8.74
N ASP A 128 -12.31 -3.04 8.26
CA ASP A 128 -12.54 -2.66 6.85
C ASP A 128 -12.06 -1.24 6.50
N ILE A 129 -11.95 -0.37 7.50
CA ILE A 129 -11.51 1.02 7.36
C ILE A 129 -10.55 1.32 8.49
N ILE A 130 -9.27 1.49 8.15
CA ILE A 130 -8.26 1.88 9.13
C ILE A 130 -8.27 3.39 9.35
N CYS A 131 -7.96 3.79 10.59
CA CYS A 131 -7.79 5.18 10.94
C CYS A 131 -6.51 5.39 11.75
N LEU A 132 -5.58 6.19 11.22
CA LEU A 132 -4.25 6.39 11.78
C LEU A 132 -3.69 7.77 11.41
N PRO A 133 -2.74 8.33 12.18
CA PRO A 133 -1.91 9.43 11.69
C PRO A 133 -1.16 9.03 10.42
N ALA A 134 -0.92 9.98 9.51
CA ALA A 134 -0.40 9.70 8.17
C ALA A 134 0.92 8.89 8.16
N LYS A 135 1.83 9.19 9.08
CA LYS A 135 3.11 8.46 9.18
C LYS A 135 2.92 7.02 9.64
N ASP A 136 2.05 6.79 10.63
CA ASP A 136 1.75 5.44 11.14
C ASP A 136 1.00 4.62 10.10
N TRP A 137 0.03 5.23 9.41
CA TRP A 137 -0.68 4.64 8.27
C TRP A 137 0.28 4.18 7.16
N MET A 138 1.17 5.06 6.69
CA MET A 138 2.19 4.71 5.70
C MET A 138 3.09 3.57 6.20
N ASN A 139 3.62 3.68 7.42
CA ASN A 139 4.53 2.67 7.96
C ASN A 139 3.85 1.29 8.04
N GLU A 140 2.59 1.24 8.47
CA GLU A 140 1.83 0.00 8.55
C GLU A 140 1.66 -0.63 7.16
N LEU A 141 1.22 0.14 6.16
CA LEU A 141 0.96 -0.38 4.81
C LEU A 141 2.24 -0.75 4.07
N VAL A 142 3.30 0.04 4.21
CA VAL A 142 4.62 -0.28 3.65
C VAL A 142 5.17 -1.57 4.27
N THR A 143 4.99 -1.77 5.58
CA THR A 143 5.38 -3.02 6.25
C THR A 143 4.60 -4.22 5.71
N ARG A 144 3.27 -4.11 5.59
CA ARG A 144 2.41 -5.18 5.02
C ARG A 144 2.85 -5.58 3.62
N THR A 145 3.21 -4.59 2.80
CA THR A 145 3.57 -4.80 1.40
C THR A 145 5.02 -5.23 1.20
N LYS A 146 5.84 -5.28 2.26
CA LYS A 146 7.30 -5.42 2.21
C LYS A 146 7.95 -4.34 1.33
N GLY A 147 7.38 -3.14 1.36
CA GLY A 147 7.89 -1.97 0.67
C GLY A 147 9.16 -1.42 1.32
N GLN A 148 9.90 -0.61 0.58
CA GLN A 148 11.17 -0.02 0.99
C GLN A 148 11.22 1.46 0.63
N ASN A 149 11.98 2.22 1.42
CA ASN A 149 12.27 3.65 1.23
C ASN A 149 11.02 4.48 0.87
N PRO A 150 9.98 4.46 1.71
CA PRO A 150 8.74 5.16 1.40
C PRO A 150 8.91 6.68 1.48
N VAL A 151 8.12 7.39 0.70
CA VAL A 151 7.99 8.86 0.72
C VAL A 151 6.54 9.22 1.01
N LEU A 152 6.33 10.17 1.92
CA LEU A 152 5.01 10.66 2.32
C LEU A 152 4.81 12.09 1.82
N ASP A 153 3.63 12.35 1.27
CA ASP A 153 3.14 13.67 0.92
C ASP A 153 1.83 13.91 1.69
N HIS A 154 1.74 15.05 2.38
CA HIS A 154 0.56 15.45 3.16
C HIS A 154 -0.49 16.11 2.28
N GLN A 155 -0.76 15.50 1.13
CA GLN A 155 -1.75 15.97 0.16
C GLN A 155 -2.50 14.79 -0.44
N LEU A 156 -3.80 14.97 -0.62
CA LEU A 156 -4.63 14.06 -1.39
C LEU A 156 -4.32 14.18 -2.87
N ARG A 157 -4.06 13.05 -3.52
CA ARG A 157 -3.80 12.98 -4.96
C ARG A 157 -4.82 12.07 -5.61
N SER A 158 -5.23 12.40 -6.83
CA SER A 158 -6.19 11.61 -7.61
C SER A 158 -5.95 11.76 -9.11
N GLY A 159 -6.46 10.82 -9.90
CA GLY A 159 -6.27 10.82 -11.35
C GLY A 159 -4.79 10.85 -11.72
N GLU A 160 -4.42 11.65 -12.72
CA GLU A 160 -3.05 11.75 -13.22
C GLU A 160 -2.03 12.08 -12.12
N SER A 161 -2.37 13.00 -11.20
CA SER A 161 -1.47 13.41 -10.11
C SER A 161 -1.10 12.28 -9.16
N LEU A 162 -1.96 11.25 -9.03
CA LEU A 162 -1.68 10.03 -8.29
C LEU A 162 -0.85 9.08 -9.13
N TYR A 163 -1.20 8.86 -10.40
CA TYR A 163 -0.45 7.95 -11.28
C TYR A 163 1.00 8.36 -11.47
N THR A 164 1.29 9.66 -11.48
CA THR A 164 2.66 10.19 -11.59
C THR A 164 3.36 10.34 -10.23
N PHE A 165 2.69 10.05 -9.11
CA PHE A 165 3.30 10.12 -7.79
C PHE A 165 4.12 8.85 -7.52
N VAL A 166 5.41 8.93 -7.80
CA VAL A 166 6.35 7.82 -7.66
C VAL A 166 7.48 8.19 -6.70
N CYS A 167 8.18 7.18 -6.19
CA CYS A 167 9.39 7.41 -5.41
C CYS A 167 10.47 8.09 -6.27
N PRO A 168 11.23 9.03 -5.71
CA PRO A 168 12.41 9.57 -6.40
C PRO A 168 13.41 8.45 -6.73
N GLU A 169 13.95 8.42 -7.95
CA GLU A 169 14.90 7.36 -8.35
C GLU A 169 16.15 7.29 -7.47
N CYS A 170 16.56 8.40 -6.86
CA CYS A 170 17.69 8.43 -5.92
C CYS A 170 17.44 7.62 -4.63
N THR A 171 16.19 7.27 -4.32
CA THR A 171 15.83 6.43 -3.18
C THR A 171 15.64 4.96 -3.56
N LYS A 172 15.86 4.59 -4.82
CA LYS A 172 15.70 3.20 -5.29
C LYS A 172 16.65 2.26 -4.52
N PRO A 173 16.15 1.17 -3.92
CA PRO A 173 16.99 0.22 -3.20
C PRO A 173 18.07 -0.38 -4.11
N LYS A 174 19.26 -0.58 -3.55
CA LYS A 174 20.33 -1.32 -4.23
C LYS A 174 19.99 -2.81 -4.26
N LEU A 175 20.26 -3.44 -5.39
CA LEU A 175 20.10 -4.88 -5.55
C LEU A 175 21.06 -5.65 -4.63
N SER A 176 20.55 -6.69 -3.98
CA SER A 176 21.39 -7.68 -3.31
C SER A 176 22.15 -8.53 -4.32
N GLU A 177 23.25 -9.17 -3.91
CA GLU A 177 24.01 -10.08 -4.77
C GLU A 177 23.16 -11.24 -5.32
N GLN A 178 22.21 -11.73 -4.52
CA GLN A 178 21.26 -12.75 -4.97
C GLN A 178 20.32 -12.22 -6.06
N GLN A 179 19.81 -10.99 -5.91
CA GLN A 179 18.96 -10.36 -6.91
C GLN A 179 19.72 -10.08 -8.21
N LYS A 180 20.98 -9.62 -8.11
CA LYS A 180 21.85 -9.43 -9.28
C LYS A 180 22.05 -10.73 -10.05
N LYS A 181 22.41 -11.82 -9.35
CA LYS A 181 22.57 -13.15 -9.98
C LYS A 181 21.29 -13.64 -10.64
N ALA A 182 20.14 -13.44 -9.99
CA ALA A 182 18.86 -13.83 -10.56
C ALA A 182 18.52 -13.05 -11.85
N ILE A 183 18.85 -11.75 -11.91
CA ILE A 183 18.73 -10.96 -13.15
C ILE A 183 19.68 -11.48 -14.22
N GLU A 184 20.94 -11.74 -13.90
CA GLU A 184 21.91 -12.28 -14.87
C GLU A 184 21.48 -13.64 -15.44
N GLU A 185 20.88 -14.50 -14.63
CA GLU A 185 20.31 -15.77 -15.08
C GLU A 185 19.08 -15.56 -15.97
N PHE A 186 18.22 -14.59 -15.63
CA PHE A 186 17.10 -14.18 -16.49
C PHE A 186 17.57 -13.76 -17.87
N ASP A 187 18.52 -12.82 -17.91
CA ASP A 187 18.99 -12.23 -19.15
C ASP A 187 19.63 -13.29 -20.04
N LYS A 188 20.38 -14.23 -19.44
CA LYS A 188 20.90 -15.40 -20.18
C LYS A 188 19.79 -16.27 -20.77
N LEU A 189 18.72 -16.52 -20.02
CA LEU A 189 17.58 -17.33 -20.49
C LEU A 189 16.80 -16.62 -21.60
N ASP A 190 16.56 -15.31 -21.48
CA ASP A 190 15.84 -14.55 -22.49
C ASP A 190 16.66 -14.40 -23.77
N ASP A 191 17.97 -14.21 -23.65
CA ASP A 191 18.90 -14.18 -24.78
C ASP A 191 18.98 -15.54 -25.51
N ILE A 192 18.90 -16.65 -24.77
CA ILE A 192 18.74 -17.99 -25.35
C ILE A 192 17.40 -18.11 -26.09
N ARG A 193 16.29 -17.66 -25.49
CA ARG A 193 14.96 -17.70 -26.11
C ARG A 193 14.92 -16.93 -27.42
N LEU A 194 15.41 -15.69 -27.42
CA LEU A 194 15.54 -14.85 -28.60
C LEU A 194 16.34 -15.54 -29.72
N LYS A 195 17.47 -16.17 -29.38
CA LYS A 195 18.29 -16.92 -30.35
C LYS A 195 17.57 -18.13 -30.93
N VAL A 196 16.75 -18.83 -30.13
CA VAL A 196 15.92 -19.96 -30.60
C VAL A 196 14.83 -19.48 -31.56
N ASP A 197 14.14 -18.38 -31.23
CA ASP A 197 13.08 -17.82 -32.06
C ASP A 197 13.62 -17.33 -33.41
N VAL A 198 14.76 -16.64 -33.42
CA VAL A 198 15.46 -16.24 -34.67
C VAL A 198 15.84 -17.46 -35.51
N ARG A 199 16.35 -18.55 -34.88
CA ARG A 199 16.68 -19.78 -35.62
C ARG A 199 15.45 -20.44 -36.23
N ARG A 200 14.31 -20.43 -35.54
CA ARG A 200 13.04 -20.94 -36.06
C ARG A 200 12.57 -20.14 -37.26
N GLU A 201 12.54 -18.81 -37.17
CA GLU A 201 12.17 -17.94 -38.29
C GLU A 201 13.06 -18.16 -39.52
N VAL A 202 14.38 -18.30 -39.32
CA VAL A 202 15.31 -18.59 -40.43
C VAL A 202 15.07 -19.97 -41.05
N SER A 203 14.76 -20.98 -40.23
CA SER A 203 14.41 -22.32 -40.70
C SER A 203 13.10 -22.33 -41.49
N ASP A 204 12.08 -21.64 -41.00
CA ASP A 204 10.76 -21.58 -41.64
C ASP A 204 10.84 -20.84 -42.99
N ARG A 205 11.55 -19.70 -43.04
CA ARG A 205 11.84 -18.99 -44.31
C ARG A 205 12.65 -19.82 -45.32
N ARG A 206 13.46 -20.78 -44.86
CA ARG A 206 14.18 -21.71 -45.74
C ARG A 206 13.24 -22.80 -46.28
N ARG A 207 12.33 -23.32 -45.45
CA ARG A 207 11.33 -24.31 -45.87
C ARG A 207 10.34 -23.73 -46.87
N GLU A 208 9.86 -22.50 -46.66
CA GLU A 208 8.99 -21.81 -47.61
C GLU A 208 9.62 -21.64 -49.00
N ARG A 209 10.93 -21.35 -49.05
CA ARG A 209 11.68 -21.30 -50.33
C ARG A 209 11.85 -22.66 -51.01
N CYS A 210 11.83 -23.76 -50.26
CA CYS A 210 11.95 -25.11 -50.82
C CYS A 210 10.63 -25.70 -51.32
N ILE A 211 9.47 -25.10 -50.98
CA ILE A 211 8.14 -25.56 -51.43
C ILE A 211 7.74 -24.90 -52.78
N ILE A 212 8.48 -23.88 -53.23
CA ILE A 212 8.31 -23.23 -54.53
C ILE A 212 9.24 -23.90 -55.55
N PHE A 213 9.01 -25.19 -55.86
CA PHE A 213 9.57 -25.88 -57.03
C PHE A 213 8.64 -27.03 -57.43
#